data_AF-A0AB40BJA2-F1
#
_entry.id   AF-A0AB40BJA2-F1
#
_cell.length_a   1.000
_cell.length_b   1.000
_cell.length_c   1.000
_cell.angle_alpha   90.00
_cell.angle_beta   90.00
_cell.angle_gamma   90.00
#
_symmetry.space_group_name_H-M   'P 1'
#
loop_
_entity.id
_entity.type
_entity.pdbx_description
1 polymer ?
#
loop_
_entity_poly.entity_id
_entity_poly.type
_entity_poly.pdbx_seq_one_letter_code
_entity_poly.pdbx_strand_id
1 'polypeptide(L)'
;MGSLAEEIKDHVKDGRKPRILCLHGFRTSGEIMRRQVIGKWPATVTSRLDLIFPDAPCPAAGKSDVEGFFDPPYYEWFQSDEDYMHYVNLDECFEFIEDLMIKHGPIDGLMGFSQGAILSAALAGMQEKGLALTRVPKLKFVVIIGGAKFPSPTVAEKAYSTKISCPSLHFIGAEDFLNSHGKILLESFVDPLVIHHPKGHTVPRLDPKNEEMTMGFIDKIEKTLTSLDAPKDEQEEQEEHTILV
;
A
#
# COMPACT_ATOMS: atom_id res chain seq x y z
N MET A 1 22.45 31.51 -27.59
CA MET A 1 22.75 31.35 -26.15
C MET A 1 21.42 31.36 -25.41
N GLY A 2 20.74 30.22 -25.35
CA GLY A 2 19.56 30.05 -24.50
C GLY A 2 20.05 29.98 -23.05
N SER A 3 19.43 30.74 -22.15
CA SER A 3 19.91 30.83 -20.78
C SER A 3 19.57 29.56 -20.00
N LEU A 4 20.46 29.15 -19.10
CA LEU A 4 20.29 28.05 -18.15
C LEU A 4 18.97 28.11 -17.33
N ALA A 5 18.27 29.25 -17.34
CA ALA A 5 16.99 29.46 -16.67
C ALA A 5 15.77 28.95 -17.47
N GLU A 6 15.90 28.69 -18.78
CA GLU A 6 14.83 28.06 -19.58
C GLU A 6 14.82 26.54 -19.42
N GLU A 7 15.98 25.90 -19.23
CA GLU A 7 16.05 24.44 -18.98
C GLU A 7 15.55 24.03 -17.58
N ILE A 8 15.48 24.96 -16.62
CA ILE A 8 14.96 24.67 -15.27
C ILE A 8 13.42 24.79 -15.21
N LYS A 9 12.77 25.38 -16.22
CA LYS A 9 11.31 25.60 -16.22
C LYS A 9 10.45 24.42 -16.69
N ASP A 10 11.06 23.37 -17.25
CA ASP A 10 10.32 22.20 -17.78
C ASP A 10 10.27 20.99 -16.81
N HIS A 11 10.74 21.12 -15.57
CA HIS A 11 10.69 20.06 -14.55
C HIS A 11 9.71 20.30 -13.40
N VAL A 12 8.83 21.30 -13.50
CA VAL A 12 7.83 21.62 -12.47
C VAL A 12 6.39 21.28 -12.92
N LYS A 13 6.22 20.56 -14.04
CA LYS A 13 4.88 20.22 -14.57
C LYS A 13 4.31 18.87 -14.16
N ASP A 14 5.12 17.96 -13.62
CA ASP A 14 4.63 16.69 -13.08
C ASP A 14 4.79 16.69 -11.56
N GLY A 15 3.71 16.43 -10.83
CA GLY A 15 3.72 16.32 -9.38
C GLY A 15 4.72 15.25 -8.89
N ARG A 16 5.00 15.24 -7.58
CA ARG A 16 5.92 14.24 -7.01
C ARG A 16 5.37 12.81 -7.17
N LYS A 17 6.28 11.85 -7.32
CA LYS A 17 5.94 10.41 -7.36
C LYS A 17 5.28 9.99 -6.03
N PRO A 18 4.18 9.22 -6.05
CA PRO A 18 3.65 8.61 -4.84
C PRO A 18 4.70 7.70 -4.21
N ARG A 19 4.93 7.91 -2.91
CA ARG A 19 5.89 7.13 -2.12
C ARG A 19 5.18 6.00 -1.38
N ILE A 20 5.62 4.77 -1.58
CA ILE A 20 4.92 3.57 -1.15
C ILE A 20 5.82 2.69 -0.32
N LEU A 21 5.34 2.28 0.85
CA LEU A 21 5.96 1.23 1.63
C LEU A 21 5.42 -0.13 1.17
N CYS A 22 6.30 -1.00 0.66
CA CYS A 22 5.98 -2.27 0.05
C CYS A 22 6.19 -3.43 1.04
N LEU A 23 5.09 -4.03 1.50
CA LEU A 23 5.07 -5.11 2.48
C LEU A 23 5.07 -6.48 1.77
N HIS A 24 6.16 -7.24 1.94
CA HIS A 24 6.35 -8.54 1.29
C HIS A 24 5.44 -9.64 1.86
N GLY A 25 5.38 -10.78 1.16
CA GLY A 25 4.59 -11.94 1.58
C GLY A 25 5.24 -12.77 2.69
N PHE A 26 4.47 -13.72 3.23
CA PHE A 26 4.92 -14.64 4.28
C PHE A 26 6.19 -15.39 3.87
N ARG A 27 7.20 -15.40 4.76
CA ARG A 27 8.50 -16.06 4.53
C ARG A 27 9.16 -15.65 3.22
N THR A 28 9.13 -14.37 2.91
CA THR A 28 9.90 -13.77 1.80
C THR A 28 10.72 -12.59 2.33
N SER A 29 11.15 -11.68 1.47
CA SER A 29 11.92 -10.50 1.88
C SER A 29 11.54 -9.30 1.01
N GLY A 30 11.92 -8.10 1.44
CA GLY A 30 11.77 -6.88 0.67
C GLY A 30 12.46 -7.01 -0.70
N GLU A 31 13.67 -7.56 -0.72
CA GLU A 31 14.41 -7.81 -1.96
C GLU A 31 13.65 -8.74 -2.92
N ILE A 32 13.04 -9.82 -2.42
CA ILE A 32 12.24 -10.75 -3.24
C ILE A 32 11.01 -10.04 -3.81
N MET A 33 10.25 -9.31 -2.99
CA MET A 33 9.10 -8.55 -3.47
C MET A 33 9.51 -7.51 -4.51
N ARG A 34 10.63 -6.80 -4.29
CA ARG A 34 11.17 -5.86 -5.27
C ARG A 34 11.51 -6.54 -6.60
N ARG A 35 12.15 -7.72 -6.60
CA ARG A 35 12.42 -8.48 -7.84
C ARG A 35 11.13 -8.84 -8.55
N GLN A 36 10.10 -9.23 -7.80
CA GLN A 36 8.81 -9.59 -8.36
C GLN A 36 8.07 -8.38 -8.95
N VAL A 37 8.02 -7.24 -8.24
CA VAL A 37 7.34 -6.03 -8.73
C VAL A 37 8.11 -5.42 -9.89
N ILE A 38 9.39 -5.07 -9.70
CA ILE A 38 10.22 -4.42 -10.72
C ILE A 38 10.44 -5.33 -11.94
N GLY A 39 10.53 -6.65 -11.74
CA GLY A 39 10.74 -7.60 -12.83
C GLY A 39 9.47 -8.01 -13.60
N LYS A 40 8.27 -7.74 -13.08
CA LYS A 40 7.00 -8.14 -13.72
C LYS A 40 6.16 -6.95 -14.17
N TRP A 41 6.32 -5.79 -13.55
CA TRP A 41 5.58 -4.58 -13.92
C TRP A 41 6.40 -3.75 -14.92
N PRO A 42 5.75 -3.17 -15.94
CA PRO A 42 6.43 -2.40 -16.97
C PRO A 42 6.99 -1.08 -16.39
N ALA A 43 8.06 -0.58 -17.02
CA ALA A 43 8.74 0.65 -16.59
C ALA A 43 7.83 1.89 -16.64
N THR A 44 6.82 1.89 -17.51
CA THR A 44 5.74 2.89 -17.57
C THR A 44 5.01 3.06 -16.24
N VAL A 45 4.85 1.97 -15.48
CA VAL A 45 4.25 1.98 -14.14
C VAL A 45 5.31 2.25 -13.08
N THR A 46 6.38 1.46 -13.04
CA THR A 46 7.34 1.51 -11.92
C THR A 46 8.15 2.79 -11.87
N SER A 47 8.40 3.46 -12.99
CA SER A 47 9.12 4.74 -13.02
C SER A 47 8.34 5.90 -12.39
N ARG A 48 7.03 5.77 -12.21
CA ARG A 48 6.15 6.80 -11.60
C ARG A 48 5.98 6.65 -10.09
N LEU A 49 6.51 5.58 -9.50
CA LEU A 49 6.36 5.28 -8.08
C LEU A 49 7.72 5.37 -7.39
N ASP A 50 7.74 5.87 -6.16
CA ASP A 50 8.89 5.71 -5.25
C ASP A 50 8.60 4.55 -4.30
N LEU A 51 9.22 3.40 -4.54
CA LEU A 51 8.89 2.12 -3.89
C LEU A 51 9.97 1.73 -2.88
N ILE A 52 9.56 1.51 -1.64
CA ILE A 52 10.46 1.14 -0.54
C ILE A 52 10.13 -0.28 -0.09
N PHE A 53 11.11 -1.18 -0.16
CA PHE A 53 10.93 -2.61 0.13
C PHE A 53 11.71 -3.01 1.39
N PRO A 54 11.17 -2.75 2.60
CA PRO A 54 11.77 -3.21 3.85
C PRO A 54 11.66 -4.73 4.01
N ASP A 55 12.54 -5.29 4.84
CA ASP A 55 12.35 -6.61 5.41
C ASP A 55 11.47 -6.52 6.66
N ALA A 56 10.62 -7.53 6.86
CA ALA A 56 9.80 -7.68 8.05
C ALA A 56 10.66 -7.98 9.31
N PRO A 57 10.16 -7.67 10.52
CA PRO A 57 10.99 -7.71 11.74
C PRO A 57 11.29 -9.13 12.24
N CYS A 58 10.46 -10.13 11.90
CA CYS A 58 10.65 -11.50 12.39
C CYS A 58 11.38 -12.36 11.35
N PRO A 59 12.51 -13.00 11.70
CA PRO A 59 13.06 -14.07 10.85
C PRO A 59 12.04 -15.19 10.64
N ALA A 60 12.03 -15.78 9.45
CA ALA A 60 11.13 -16.90 9.15
C ALA A 60 11.37 -18.08 10.10
N ALA A 61 10.30 -18.56 10.73
CA ALA A 61 10.36 -19.66 11.70
C ALA A 61 10.31 -21.05 11.05
N GLY A 62 10.14 -21.11 9.72
CA GLY A 62 10.06 -22.36 8.99
C GLY A 62 10.34 -22.18 7.50
N LYS A 63 10.02 -23.24 6.74
CA LYS A 63 10.31 -23.31 5.31
C LYS A 63 9.59 -22.23 4.52
N SER A 64 10.28 -21.64 3.55
CA SER A 64 9.67 -20.76 2.57
C SER A 64 9.29 -21.49 1.28
N ASP A 65 8.12 -21.17 0.72
CA ASP A 65 7.66 -21.69 -0.57
C ASP A 65 8.50 -21.16 -1.76
N VAL A 66 9.31 -20.13 -1.53
CA VAL A 66 10.21 -19.57 -2.55
C VAL A 66 11.64 -20.12 -2.48
N GLU A 67 11.91 -21.06 -1.56
CA GLU A 67 13.19 -21.78 -1.52
C GLU A 67 13.48 -22.47 -2.86
N GLY A 68 14.74 -22.36 -3.29
CA GLY A 68 15.19 -22.87 -4.60
C GLY A 68 14.89 -21.94 -5.78
N PHE A 69 14.03 -20.93 -5.60
CA PHE A 69 13.81 -19.85 -6.57
C PHE A 69 14.50 -18.55 -6.15
N PHE A 70 14.53 -18.26 -4.84
CA PHE A 70 15.18 -17.11 -4.25
C PHE A 70 16.00 -17.54 -3.04
N ASP A 71 17.18 -16.95 -2.86
CA ASP A 71 18.03 -17.22 -1.71
C ASP A 71 17.51 -16.54 -0.42
N PRO A 72 17.75 -17.12 0.76
CA PRO A 72 17.47 -16.48 2.06
C PRO A 72 18.34 -15.21 2.28
N PRO A 73 18.04 -14.37 3.29
CA PRO A 73 17.09 -14.55 4.39
C PRO A 73 15.63 -14.36 4.01
N TYR A 74 14.75 -15.00 4.78
CA TYR A 74 13.31 -14.84 4.71
C TYR A 74 12.77 -14.34 6.06
N TYR A 75 11.67 -13.60 5.99
CA TYR A 75 11.06 -12.92 7.11
C TYR A 75 9.54 -13.07 7.11
N GLU A 76 8.96 -12.83 8.26
CA GLU A 76 7.53 -12.81 8.54
C GLU A 76 7.20 -11.49 9.24
N TRP A 77 6.07 -10.88 8.90
CA TRP A 77 5.62 -9.66 9.57
C TRP A 77 5.13 -9.95 10.98
N PHE A 78 4.36 -11.02 11.10
CA PHE A 78 3.87 -11.59 12.33
C PHE A 78 3.75 -13.10 12.13
N GLN A 79 3.68 -13.84 13.22
CA GLN A 79 3.45 -15.29 13.21
C GLN A 79 2.00 -15.57 13.63
N SER A 80 1.45 -16.70 13.19
CA SER A 80 0.14 -17.17 13.61
C SER A 80 0.17 -18.63 14.03
N ASP A 81 -0.82 -19.04 14.81
CA ASP A 81 -1.18 -20.45 14.94
C ASP A 81 -1.76 -21.02 13.63
N GLU A 82 -1.97 -22.33 13.61
CA GLU A 82 -2.41 -23.08 12.41
C GLU A 82 -3.82 -22.70 11.94
N ASP A 83 -4.70 -22.26 12.85
CA ASP A 83 -6.06 -21.80 12.55
C ASP A 83 -6.15 -20.29 12.32
N TYR A 84 -5.03 -19.57 12.38
CA TYR A 84 -4.92 -18.12 12.16
C TYR A 84 -5.79 -17.28 13.09
N MET A 85 -6.04 -17.75 14.31
CA MET A 85 -6.86 -17.08 15.30
C MET A 85 -6.05 -16.27 16.31
N HIS A 86 -4.80 -16.70 16.58
CA HIS A 86 -3.87 -16.01 17.46
C HIS A 86 -2.62 -15.59 16.70
N TYR A 87 -2.18 -14.35 16.94
CA TYR A 87 -1.00 -13.79 16.30
C TYR A 87 0.07 -13.46 17.34
N VAL A 88 1.31 -13.76 16.99
CA VAL A 88 2.50 -13.40 17.77
C VAL A 88 3.23 -12.30 17.02
N ASN A 89 3.65 -11.25 17.75
CA ASN A 89 4.32 -10.06 17.24
C ASN A 89 3.47 -9.15 16.33
N LEU A 90 2.13 -9.27 16.34
CA LEU A 90 1.28 -8.47 15.44
C LEU A 90 1.23 -6.99 15.85
N ASP A 91 1.11 -6.70 17.14
CA ASP A 91 1.07 -5.31 17.62
C ASP A 91 2.44 -4.64 17.41
N GLU A 92 3.53 -5.35 17.72
CA GLU A 92 4.91 -4.91 17.43
C GLU A 92 5.14 -4.71 15.93
N CYS A 93 4.54 -5.54 15.07
CA CYS A 93 4.59 -5.35 13.62
C CYS A 93 3.88 -4.05 13.19
N PHE A 94 2.74 -3.70 13.79
CA PHE A 94 2.05 -2.46 13.47
C PHE A 94 2.89 -1.23 13.87
N GLU A 95 3.49 -1.26 15.06
CA GLU A 95 4.42 -0.22 15.53
C GLU A 95 5.65 -0.11 14.61
N PHE A 96 6.22 -1.25 14.21
CA PHE A 96 7.37 -1.28 13.31
C PHE A 96 7.06 -0.68 11.93
N ILE A 97 5.89 -0.97 11.36
CA ILE A 97 5.46 -0.37 10.08
C ILE A 97 5.26 1.13 10.23
N GLU A 98 4.70 1.60 11.34
CA GLU A 98 4.57 3.03 11.62
C GLU A 98 5.95 3.71 11.74
N ASP A 99 6.90 3.10 12.43
CA ASP A 99 8.26 3.60 12.56
C ASP A 99 8.99 3.65 11.21
N LEU A 100 8.76 2.67 10.32
CA LEU A 100 9.25 2.71 8.94
C LEU A 100 8.64 3.88 8.17
N MET A 101 7.33 4.13 8.33
CA MET A 101 6.66 5.27 7.70
C MET A 101 7.16 6.62 8.22
N ILE A 102 7.53 6.72 9.50
CA ILE A 102 8.18 7.91 10.08
C ILE A 102 9.57 8.08 9.48
N LYS A 103 10.39 7.03 9.50
CA LYS A 103 11.79 7.05 9.05
C LYS A 103 11.93 7.38 7.58
N HIS A 104 11.04 6.85 6.74
CA HIS A 104 11.08 7.00 5.29
C HIS A 104 10.03 8.00 4.76
N GLY A 105 9.39 8.75 5.66
CA GLY A 105 8.31 9.65 5.34
C GLY A 105 8.68 10.82 4.42
N PRO A 106 7.68 11.47 3.81
CA PRO A 106 6.27 11.09 3.84
C PRO A 106 6.01 9.82 3.01
N ILE A 107 5.21 8.90 3.55
CA ILE A 107 4.68 7.72 2.83
C ILE A 107 3.22 7.99 2.50
N ASP A 108 2.86 7.87 1.23
CA ASP A 108 1.51 8.16 0.74
C ASP A 108 0.60 6.94 0.74
N GLY A 109 1.18 5.74 0.59
CA GLY A 109 0.41 4.52 0.47
C GLY A 109 1.18 3.28 0.90
N LEU A 110 0.43 2.19 1.06
CA LEU A 110 0.99 0.86 1.28
C LEU A 110 0.76 -0.01 0.04
N MET A 111 1.73 -0.85 -0.29
CA MET A 111 1.55 -1.93 -1.26
C MET A 111 1.87 -3.24 -0.59
N GLY A 112 0.95 -4.19 -0.56
CA GLY A 112 1.16 -5.46 0.09
C GLY A 112 1.01 -6.64 -0.86
N PHE A 113 1.82 -7.68 -0.66
CA PHE A 113 1.59 -9.01 -1.24
C PHE A 113 1.30 -10.04 -0.14
N SER A 114 0.28 -10.88 -0.31
CA SER A 114 -0.04 -11.98 0.62
C SER A 114 -0.20 -11.49 2.08
N GLN A 115 0.64 -11.95 3.02
CA GLN A 115 0.67 -11.44 4.41
C GLN A 115 0.81 -9.91 4.49
N GLY A 116 1.67 -9.31 3.65
CA GLY A 116 1.79 -7.85 3.56
C GLY A 116 0.53 -7.17 3.01
N ALA A 117 -0.25 -7.86 2.16
CA ALA A 117 -1.53 -7.37 1.65
C ALA A 117 -2.63 -7.40 2.73
N ILE A 118 -2.65 -8.45 3.55
CA ILE A 118 -3.52 -8.57 4.72
C ILE A 118 -3.26 -7.40 5.70
N LEU A 119 -1.97 -7.11 5.98
CA LEU A 119 -1.57 -5.97 6.81
C LEU A 119 -1.96 -4.63 6.21
N SER A 120 -1.66 -4.41 4.93
CA SER A 120 -1.95 -3.13 4.24
C SER A 120 -3.45 -2.80 4.32
N ALA A 121 -4.31 -3.79 4.09
CA ALA A 121 -5.76 -3.60 4.19
C ALA A 121 -6.22 -3.35 5.62
N ALA A 122 -5.70 -4.09 6.60
CA ALA A 122 -6.07 -3.91 8.00
C ALA A 122 -5.64 -2.55 8.54
N LEU A 123 -4.40 -2.15 8.27
CA LEU A 123 -3.83 -0.87 8.70
C LEU A 123 -4.60 0.32 8.12
N ALA A 124 -5.05 0.25 6.87
CA ALA A 124 -5.90 1.29 6.29
C ALA A 124 -7.21 1.48 7.07
N GLY A 125 -7.93 0.40 7.35
CA GLY A 125 -9.18 0.46 8.11
C GLY A 125 -8.99 0.84 9.58
N MET A 126 -7.92 0.35 10.22
CA MET A 126 -7.57 0.72 11.59
C MET A 126 -7.15 2.18 11.70
N GLN A 127 -6.43 2.74 10.71
CA GLN A 127 -6.02 4.14 10.70
C GLN A 127 -7.22 5.09 10.59
N GLU A 128 -8.23 4.76 9.79
CA GLU A 128 -9.46 5.57 9.69
C GLU A 128 -10.20 5.69 11.04
N LYS A 129 -10.01 4.72 11.93
CA LYS A 129 -10.57 4.68 13.29
C LYS A 129 -9.59 5.19 14.35
N GLY A 130 -8.39 5.62 13.98
CA GLY A 130 -7.35 6.07 14.92
C GLY A 130 -6.75 4.95 15.78
N LEU A 131 -6.77 3.71 15.31
CA LEU A 131 -6.29 2.53 16.05
C LEU A 131 -4.87 2.08 15.66
N ALA A 132 -4.39 2.48 14.48
CA ALA A 132 -3.05 2.18 13.98
C ALA A 132 -2.56 3.35 13.11
N LEU A 133 -1.24 3.46 12.88
CA LEU A 133 -0.64 4.52 12.07
C LEU A 133 -1.09 5.94 12.51
N THR A 134 -1.17 6.17 13.83
CA THR A 134 -1.66 7.40 14.45
C THR A 134 -0.61 8.52 14.50
N ARG A 135 0.67 8.19 14.35
CA ARG A 135 1.82 9.12 14.37
C ARG A 135 2.26 9.56 12.97
N VAL A 136 1.57 9.11 11.92
CA VAL A 136 1.88 9.41 10.51
C VAL A 136 0.66 9.99 9.79
N PRO A 137 0.85 10.72 8.67
CA PRO A 137 -0.27 11.19 7.87
C PRO A 137 -1.19 10.04 7.40
N LYS A 138 -2.46 10.36 7.17
CA LYS A 138 -3.42 9.39 6.61
C LYS A 138 -2.94 8.85 5.27
N LEU A 139 -3.00 7.53 5.12
CA LEU A 139 -2.81 6.84 3.85
C LEU A 139 -3.74 7.44 2.79
N LYS A 140 -3.18 7.69 1.61
CA LYS A 140 -3.89 8.20 0.44
C LYS A 140 -4.39 7.07 -0.44
N PHE A 141 -3.78 5.90 -0.35
CA PHE A 141 -4.22 4.70 -1.04
C PHE A 141 -3.55 3.44 -0.50
N VAL A 142 -4.10 2.28 -0.88
CA VAL A 142 -3.45 0.97 -0.74
C VAL A 142 -3.49 0.16 -2.04
N VAL A 143 -2.43 -0.61 -2.28
CA VAL A 143 -2.35 -1.61 -3.36
C VAL A 143 -2.28 -3.00 -2.74
N ILE A 144 -3.29 -3.82 -3.01
CA ILE A 144 -3.49 -5.13 -2.37
C ILE A 144 -3.29 -6.22 -3.43
N ILE A 145 -2.25 -7.04 -3.29
CA ILE A 145 -1.93 -8.13 -4.21
C ILE A 145 -2.12 -9.46 -3.50
N GLY A 146 -3.14 -10.23 -3.88
CA GLY A 146 -3.45 -11.52 -3.24
C GLY A 146 -3.74 -11.38 -1.73
N GLY A 147 -4.56 -10.39 -1.36
CA GLY A 147 -4.91 -10.12 0.04
C GLY A 147 -6.14 -10.89 0.54
N ALA A 148 -6.32 -10.86 1.86
CA ALA A 148 -7.45 -11.43 2.58
C ALA A 148 -7.75 -10.58 3.83
N LYS A 149 -8.93 -10.78 4.45
CA LYS A 149 -9.19 -10.25 5.80
C LYS A 149 -8.41 -11.07 6.83
N PHE A 150 -8.05 -10.45 7.95
CA PHE A 150 -7.70 -11.21 9.15
C PHE A 150 -8.89 -12.10 9.58
N PRO A 151 -8.69 -13.42 9.77
CA PRO A 151 -9.75 -14.32 10.26
C PRO A 151 -10.16 -14.03 11.71
N SER A 152 -9.21 -13.60 12.55
CA SER A 152 -9.47 -13.29 13.96
C SER A 152 -10.57 -12.23 14.11
N PRO A 153 -11.69 -12.53 14.80
CA PRO A 153 -12.80 -11.59 14.97
C PRO A 153 -12.38 -10.27 15.63
N THR A 154 -11.43 -10.32 16.57
CA THR A 154 -10.94 -9.13 17.27
C THR A 154 -10.20 -8.18 16.33
N VAL A 155 -9.34 -8.71 15.46
CA VAL A 155 -8.63 -7.89 14.47
C VAL A 155 -9.59 -7.44 13.37
N ALA A 156 -10.49 -8.34 12.94
CA ALA A 156 -11.48 -8.04 11.92
C ALA A 156 -12.45 -6.92 12.31
N GLU A 157 -12.88 -6.88 13.58
CA GLU A 157 -13.73 -5.81 14.11
C GLU A 157 -12.99 -4.46 14.06
N LYS A 158 -11.75 -4.42 14.56
CA LYS A 158 -10.91 -3.21 14.53
C LYS A 158 -10.69 -2.72 13.10
N ALA A 159 -10.38 -3.61 12.17
CA ALA A 159 -10.03 -3.22 10.80
C ALA A 159 -11.25 -2.97 9.88
N TYR A 160 -12.34 -3.73 10.02
CA TYR A 160 -13.36 -3.85 8.97
C TYR A 160 -14.80 -3.63 9.43
N SER A 161 -15.05 -3.18 10.67
CA SER A 161 -16.43 -2.90 11.14
C SER A 161 -17.13 -1.72 10.43
N THR A 162 -16.37 -0.92 9.69
CA THR A 162 -16.88 0.08 8.74
C THR A 162 -16.15 -0.10 7.41
N LYS A 163 -16.79 0.28 6.29
CA LYS A 163 -16.10 0.28 5.01
C LYS A 163 -14.92 1.26 5.03
N ILE A 164 -13.80 0.81 4.49
CA ILE A 164 -12.55 1.55 4.35
C ILE A 164 -12.72 2.53 3.17
N SER A 165 -12.60 3.82 3.46
CA SER A 165 -12.74 4.91 2.48
C SER A 165 -11.45 5.20 1.70
N CYS A 166 -10.30 4.75 2.22
CA CYS A 166 -9.00 4.82 1.56
C CYS A 166 -9.05 4.17 0.17
N PRO A 167 -8.75 4.92 -0.92
CA PRO A 167 -8.70 4.39 -2.27
C PRO A 167 -7.86 3.11 -2.37
N SER A 168 -8.36 2.10 -3.06
CA SER A 168 -7.65 0.81 -3.15
C SER A 168 -7.64 0.23 -4.55
N LEU A 169 -6.49 -0.37 -4.88
CA LEU A 169 -6.30 -1.19 -6.08
C LEU A 169 -6.01 -2.62 -5.67
N HIS A 170 -6.84 -3.57 -6.13
CA HIS A 170 -6.77 -4.98 -5.76
C HIS A 170 -6.42 -5.84 -6.97
N PHE A 171 -5.39 -6.67 -6.83
CA PHE A 171 -5.05 -7.70 -7.80
C PHE A 171 -5.49 -9.08 -7.28
N ILE A 172 -6.41 -9.71 -8.01
CA ILE A 172 -6.98 -11.01 -7.64
C ILE A 172 -6.68 -12.06 -8.73
N GLY A 173 -5.90 -13.07 -8.36
CA GLY A 173 -5.55 -14.19 -9.24
C GLY A 173 -6.65 -15.24 -9.32
N ALA A 174 -7.01 -15.66 -10.53
CA ALA A 174 -8.07 -16.65 -10.77
C ALA A 174 -7.75 -18.03 -10.18
N GLU A 175 -6.48 -18.42 -10.17
CA GLU A 175 -5.98 -19.68 -9.63
C GLU A 175 -5.38 -19.50 -8.22
N ASP A 176 -5.54 -18.33 -7.60
CA ASP A 176 -5.01 -18.04 -6.26
C ASP A 176 -5.86 -18.75 -5.20
N PHE A 177 -5.22 -19.46 -4.26
CA PHE A 177 -5.93 -20.08 -3.14
C PHE A 177 -6.60 -19.05 -2.22
N LEU A 178 -6.14 -17.79 -2.23
CA LEU A 178 -6.79 -16.67 -1.55
C LEU A 178 -7.85 -15.96 -2.42
N ASN A 179 -8.19 -16.45 -3.62
CA ASN A 179 -9.14 -15.77 -4.52
C ASN A 179 -10.49 -15.43 -3.84
N SER A 180 -11.10 -16.41 -3.16
CA SER A 180 -12.37 -16.22 -2.45
C SER A 180 -12.23 -15.24 -1.29
N HIS A 181 -11.13 -15.33 -0.53
CA HIS A 181 -10.82 -14.44 0.58
C HIS A 181 -10.56 -12.99 0.11
N GLY A 182 -9.89 -12.81 -1.02
CA GLY A 182 -9.69 -11.52 -1.65
C GLY A 182 -11.01 -10.90 -2.10
N LYS A 183 -11.94 -11.69 -2.67
CA LYS A 183 -13.29 -11.22 -3.00
C LYS A 183 -14.08 -10.77 -1.77
N ILE A 184 -13.99 -11.50 -0.66
CA ILE A 184 -14.61 -11.10 0.62
C ILE A 184 -13.98 -9.80 1.14
N LEU A 185 -12.66 -9.63 0.99
CA LEU A 185 -11.98 -8.40 1.40
C LEU A 185 -12.50 -7.17 0.65
N LEU A 186 -12.85 -7.30 -0.65
CA LEU A 186 -13.38 -6.19 -1.45
C LEU A 186 -14.62 -5.54 -0.82
N GLU A 187 -15.48 -6.32 -0.16
CA GLU A 187 -16.68 -5.82 0.51
C GLU A 187 -16.38 -4.83 1.64
N SER A 188 -15.16 -4.87 2.16
CA SER A 188 -14.68 -4.00 3.23
C SER A 188 -14.19 -2.64 2.72
N PHE A 189 -14.12 -2.41 1.40
CA PHE A 189 -13.69 -1.14 0.81
C PHE A 189 -14.85 -0.40 0.12
N VAL A 190 -14.75 0.93 0.10
CA VAL A 190 -15.60 1.79 -0.74
C VAL A 190 -15.00 1.82 -2.15
N ASP A 191 -15.80 1.45 -3.16
CA ASP A 191 -15.47 1.50 -4.59
C ASP A 191 -14.05 1.03 -4.97
N PRO A 192 -13.61 -0.18 -4.56
CA PRO A 192 -12.27 -0.67 -4.88
C PRO A 192 -12.09 -0.85 -6.40
N LEU A 193 -10.93 -0.44 -6.93
CA LEU A 193 -10.53 -0.81 -8.28
C LEU A 193 -9.99 -2.25 -8.26
N VAL A 194 -10.56 -3.12 -9.08
CA VAL A 194 -10.19 -4.54 -9.11
C VAL A 194 -9.61 -4.93 -10.46
N ILE A 195 -8.43 -5.55 -10.43
CA ILE A 195 -7.76 -6.13 -11.58
C ILE A 195 -7.68 -7.65 -11.38
N HIS A 196 -8.28 -8.40 -12.30
CA HIS A 196 -8.19 -9.86 -12.31
C HIS A 196 -7.05 -10.32 -13.22
N HIS A 197 -6.34 -11.37 -12.80
CA HIS A 197 -5.30 -12.01 -13.60
C HIS A 197 -5.44 -13.53 -13.59
N PRO A 198 -4.95 -14.26 -14.61
CA PRO A 198 -5.19 -15.71 -14.70
C PRO A 198 -4.31 -16.54 -13.76
N LYS A 199 -3.24 -15.96 -13.21
CA LYS A 199 -2.24 -16.70 -12.40
C LYS A 199 -2.73 -16.99 -10.98
N GLY A 200 -2.03 -17.92 -10.33
CA GLY A 200 -2.17 -18.23 -8.90
C GLY A 200 -1.58 -17.17 -7.98
N HIS A 201 -1.15 -17.59 -6.78
CA HIS A 201 -0.69 -16.70 -5.71
C HIS A 201 0.68 -16.06 -6.04
N THR A 202 0.67 -14.94 -6.74
CA THR A 202 1.88 -14.27 -7.23
C THR A 202 1.63 -12.81 -7.54
N VAL A 203 2.68 -11.98 -7.45
CA VAL A 203 2.64 -10.64 -8.07
C VAL A 203 2.40 -10.80 -9.58
N PRO A 204 1.34 -10.21 -10.15
CA PRO A 204 1.00 -10.41 -11.55
C PRO A 204 1.95 -9.66 -12.47
N ARG A 205 2.12 -10.19 -13.69
CA ARG A 205 2.55 -9.36 -14.83
C ARG A 205 1.34 -8.55 -15.29
N LEU A 206 1.58 -7.31 -15.68
CA LEU A 206 0.53 -6.46 -16.25
C LEU A 206 0.51 -6.68 -17.76
N ASP A 207 -0.61 -7.19 -18.27
CA ASP A 207 -0.92 -7.09 -19.70
C ASP A 207 -1.30 -5.64 -20.04
N PRO A 208 -1.40 -5.27 -21.34
CA PRO A 208 -1.67 -3.87 -21.72
C PRO A 208 -2.94 -3.27 -21.07
N LYS A 209 -3.98 -4.08 -20.87
CA LYS A 209 -5.23 -3.64 -20.23
C LYS A 209 -5.02 -3.38 -18.74
N ASN A 210 -4.36 -4.30 -18.04
CA ASN A 210 -4.09 -4.17 -16.61
C ASN A 210 -3.07 -3.06 -16.34
N GLU A 211 -2.12 -2.84 -17.24
CA GLU A 211 -1.21 -1.69 -17.22
C GLU A 211 -1.99 -0.38 -17.32
N GLU A 212 -2.89 -0.24 -18.30
CA GLU A 212 -3.74 0.95 -18.46
C GLU A 212 -4.59 1.23 -17.20
N MET A 213 -5.23 0.21 -16.64
CA MET A 213 -6.01 0.34 -15.40
C MET A 213 -5.14 0.77 -14.21
N THR A 214 -3.94 0.21 -14.09
CA THR A 214 -2.98 0.57 -13.03
C THR A 214 -2.51 2.01 -13.20
N MET A 215 -2.20 2.44 -14.42
CA MET A 215 -1.81 3.81 -14.73
C MET A 215 -2.92 4.80 -14.44
N GLY A 216 -4.17 4.49 -14.80
CA GLY A 216 -5.32 5.33 -14.47
C GLY A 216 -5.57 5.47 -12.96
N PHE A 217 -5.20 4.46 -12.16
CA PHE A 217 -5.20 4.58 -10.70
C PHE A 217 -4.09 5.52 -10.23
N ILE A 218 -2.86 5.35 -10.72
CA ILE A 218 -1.71 6.21 -10.38
C ILE A 218 -1.98 7.68 -10.75
N ASP A 219 -2.57 7.93 -11.92
CA ASP A 219 -2.96 9.29 -12.36
C ASP A 219 -3.92 9.97 -11.36
N LYS A 220 -4.87 9.22 -10.81
CA LYS A 220 -5.80 9.75 -9.80
C LYS A 220 -5.05 10.10 -8.52
N ILE A 221 -4.15 9.23 -8.07
CA ILE A 221 -3.35 9.46 -6.86
C ILE A 221 -2.44 10.67 -7.03
N GLU A 222 -1.70 10.78 -8.14
CA GLU A 222 -0.81 11.92 -8.39
C GLU A 222 -1.58 13.26 -8.42
N LYS A 223 -2.79 13.28 -9.00
CA LYS A 223 -3.68 14.46 -8.95
C LYS A 223 -4.09 14.79 -7.52
N THR A 224 -4.46 13.79 -6.72
CA THR A 224 -4.78 13.98 -5.30
C THR A 224 -3.59 14.53 -4.52
N LEU A 225 -2.38 14.00 -4.72
CA LEU A 225 -1.16 14.49 -4.05
C LEU A 225 -0.83 15.91 -4.46
N THR A 226 -0.91 16.23 -5.76
CA THR A 226 -0.68 17.59 -6.26
C THR A 226 -1.66 18.59 -5.64
N SER A 227 -2.93 18.21 -5.49
CA SER A 227 -3.94 19.06 -4.84
C SER A 227 -3.70 19.24 -3.34
N LEU A 228 -3.10 18.26 -2.66
CA LEU A 228 -2.78 18.34 -1.23
C LEU A 228 -1.51 19.13 -0.94
N ASP A 229 -0.55 19.09 -1.87
CA ASP A 229 0.74 19.78 -1.77
C ASP A 229 0.64 21.24 -2.28
N ALA A 230 -0.49 21.64 -2.87
CA ALA A 230 -0.74 23.01 -3.30
C ALA A 230 -0.73 23.97 -2.10
N PRO A 231 -0.15 25.18 -2.23
CA PRO A 231 -0.23 26.20 -1.18
C PRO A 231 -1.68 26.48 -0.84
N LYS A 232 -2.03 26.43 0.45
CA LYS A 232 -3.32 26.93 0.91
C LYS A 232 -3.23 28.45 0.87
N ASP A 233 -3.94 29.09 -0.06
CA ASP A 233 -4.06 30.55 -0.04
C ASP A 233 -4.69 30.98 1.29
N GLU A 234 -3.98 31.82 2.04
CA GLU A 234 -4.49 32.49 3.25
C GLU A 234 -5.53 33.53 2.84
N GLN A 235 -6.79 33.12 2.64
CA GLN A 235 -7.92 34.04 2.54
C GLN A 235 -9.12 33.47 3.28
N GLU A 236 -9.35 33.96 4.50
CA GLU A 236 -10.63 34.50 5.03
C GLU A 236 -10.59 34.56 6.57
N GLU A 237 -9.87 35.57 7.09
CA GLU A 237 -10.08 36.12 8.44
C GLU A 237 -10.29 37.65 8.30
N GLN A 238 -11.29 38.06 7.51
CA GLN A 238 -11.75 39.47 7.47
C GLN A 238 -13.27 39.56 7.25
N GLU A 239 -14.09 38.81 7.99
CA GLU A 239 -15.53 39.11 8.10
C GLU A 239 -16.04 38.88 9.53
N GLU A 240 -15.45 39.53 10.55
CA GLU A 240 -16.13 39.64 11.86
C GLU A 240 -15.94 41.00 12.58
N HIS A 241 -15.42 42.02 11.89
CA HIS A 241 -15.35 43.39 12.44
C HIS A 241 -16.09 44.41 11.58
N THR A 242 -17.38 44.15 11.34
CA THR A 242 -18.38 45.22 11.08
C THR A 242 -19.65 44.97 11.88
N ILE A 243 -19.53 44.78 13.20
CA ILE A 243 -20.63 45.02 14.13
C ILE A 243 -20.02 45.74 15.35
N LEU A 244 -20.51 46.95 15.63
CA LEU A 244 -20.09 47.93 16.65
C LEU A 244 -18.97 48.89 16.19
N VAL A 245 -19.34 50.06 15.67
CA VAL A 245 -19.52 51.32 16.42
C VAL A 245 -20.54 52.21 15.70
#